data_AF-A0A3D2MED5-F1
#
_entry.id   AF-A0A3D2MED5-F1
#
_cell.length_a   1.000
_cell.length_b   1.000
_cell.length_c   1.000
_cell.angle_alpha   90.00
_cell.angle_beta   90.00
_cell.angle_gamma   90.00
#
_symmetry.space_group_name_H-M   'P 1'
#
loop_
_entity.id
_entity.type
_entity.pdbx_description
1 polymer ?
#
loop_
_entity_poly.entity_id
_entity_poly.type
_entity_poly.pdbx_seq_one_letter_code
_entity_poly.pdbx_strand_id
1 'polypeptide(L)'
;MKEFIILFVLFFIIIYLFYYFLYRRKKLVYDKKTLSADIKILEGYYKVNTEKIGYQRVLRIMNLVNSLMLTIMVMIVYKLNKYIYKFLILLVLIVPFIWVTYYFLAKYLKHLERKSEENV
;
A
#
# COMPACT_ATOMS: atom_id res chain seq x y z
N MET A 1 2.52 -14.64 22.49
CA MET A 1 1.59 -13.73 21.76
C MET A 1 2.04 -12.27 21.81
N LYS A 2 2.36 -11.71 22.98
CA LYS A 2 2.84 -10.31 23.10
C LYS A 2 4.07 -10.02 22.25
N GLU A 3 5.08 -10.90 22.26
CA GLU A 3 6.29 -10.79 21.44
C GLU A 3 5.99 -10.74 19.94
N PHE A 4 5.02 -11.53 19.46
CA PHE A 4 4.63 -11.53 18.06
C PHE A 4 3.97 -10.22 17.64
N ILE A 5 3.13 -9.64 18.52
CA ILE A 5 2.50 -8.34 18.28
C ILE A 5 3.56 -7.23 18.26
N ILE A 6 4.50 -7.25 19.21
CA ILE A 6 5.62 -6.29 19.26
C ILE A 6 6.45 -6.38 17.97
N LEU A 7 6.79 -7.60 17.54
CA LEU A 7 7.55 -7.83 16.33
C LEU A 7 6.80 -7.33 15.09
N PHE A 8 5.50 -7.62 14.99
CA PHE A 8 4.63 -7.12 13.92
C PHE A 8 4.66 -5.59 13.85
N VAL A 9 4.48 -4.92 14.99
CA VAL A 9 4.46 -3.46 15.07
C VAL A 9 5.83 -2.89 14.67
N LEU A 10 6.92 -3.49 15.14
CA LEU A 10 8.28 -3.08 14.77
C LEU A 10 8.52 -3.21 13.26
N PHE A 11 8.19 -4.35 12.64
CA PHE A 11 8.31 -4.52 11.19
C PHE A 11 7.45 -3.52 10.42
N PHE A 12 6.21 -3.29 10.87
CA PHE A 12 5.34 -2.30 10.26
C PHE A 12 5.94 -0.90 10.30
N ILE A 13 6.43 -0.46 11.46
CA ILE A 13 7.05 0.86 11.63
C ILE A 13 8.28 0.98 10.73
N ILE A 14 9.16 -0.03 10.70
CA ILE A 14 10.38 0.00 9.88
C ILE A 14 10.03 0.11 8.38
N ILE A 15 9.12 -0.74 7.89
CA ILE A 15 8.69 -0.73 6.49
C ILE A 15 8.01 0.60 6.14
N TYR A 16 7.10 1.08 7.00
CA TYR A 16 6.41 2.35 6.79
C TYR A 16 7.36 3.53 6.76
N LEU A 17 8.32 3.60 7.68
CA LEU A 17 9.34 4.64 7.68
C LEU A 17 10.20 4.58 6.42
N PHE A 18 10.57 3.39 5.96
CA PHE A 18 11.30 3.23 4.70
C PHE A 18 10.54 3.83 3.51
N TYR A 19 9.24 3.51 3.35
CA TYR A 19 8.39 4.13 2.33
C TYR A 19 8.27 5.64 2.50
N TYR A 20 8.08 6.11 3.74
CA TYR A 20 7.95 7.52 4.06
C TYR A 20 9.20 8.32 3.68
N PHE A 21 10.41 7.82 3.99
CA PHE A 21 11.67 8.47 3.65
C PHE A 21 11.92 8.51 2.14
N LEU A 22 11.64 7.42 1.41
CA LEU A 22 11.73 7.40 -0.05
C LEU A 22 10.80 8.43 -0.70
N TYR A 23 9.61 8.61 -0.14
CA TYR A 23 8.61 9.53 -0.63
C TYR A 23 8.98 11.00 -0.34
N ARG A 24 9.44 11.30 0.88
CA ARG A 24 9.80 12.67 1.31
C ARG A 24 10.90 13.30 0.47
N ARG A 25 11.81 12.49 -0.10
CA ARG A 25 12.89 12.99 -0.96
C ARG A 25 12.42 13.42 -2.35
N LYS A 26 11.22 13.02 -2.78
CA LYS A 26 10.71 13.35 -4.12
C LYS A 26 9.67 14.48 -4.01
N LYS A 27 9.85 15.58 -4.77
CA LYS A 27 8.77 16.54 -5.02
C LYS A 27 7.74 15.85 -5.92
N LEU A 28 6.74 15.23 -5.32
CA LEU A 28 5.74 14.44 -6.03
C LEU A 28 4.58 15.35 -6.44
N VAL A 29 4.81 16.05 -7.55
CA VAL A 29 3.77 16.74 -8.30
C VAL A 29 3.03 15.69 -9.13
N TYR A 30 1.71 15.83 -9.26
CA TYR A 30 0.93 14.96 -10.12
C TYR A 30 1.35 15.18 -11.58
N ASP A 31 1.83 14.12 -12.23
CA ASP A 31 2.13 14.10 -13.66
C ASP A 31 1.76 12.72 -14.22
N LYS A 32 0.82 12.73 -15.16
CA LYS A 32 0.26 11.53 -15.80
C LYS A 32 1.32 10.64 -16.44
N LYS A 33 2.45 11.20 -16.89
CA LYS A 33 3.53 10.44 -17.54
C LYS A 33 4.42 9.69 -16.54
N THR A 34 4.52 10.18 -15.30
CA THR A 34 5.42 9.66 -14.26
C THR A 34 4.69 8.92 -13.13
N LEU A 35 3.40 8.62 -13.32
CA LEU A 35 2.61 7.85 -12.36
C LEU A 35 3.22 6.47 -12.08
N SER A 36 3.27 6.09 -10.80
CA SER A 36 3.65 4.75 -10.38
C SER A 36 2.64 3.72 -10.89
N ALA A 37 3.10 2.46 -11.05
CA ALA A 37 2.24 1.35 -11.48
C ALA A 37 1.00 1.20 -10.59
N ASP A 38 1.19 1.32 -9.28
CA ASP A 38 0.12 1.26 -8.28
C ASP A 38 -0.96 2.33 -8.48
N ILE A 39 -0.58 3.57 -8.82
CA ILE A 39 -1.53 4.64 -9.13
C ILE A 39 -2.24 4.34 -10.45
N LYS A 40 -1.53 3.86 -11.47
CA LYS A 40 -2.14 3.46 -12.74
C LYS A 40 -3.17 2.35 -12.56
N ILE A 41 -2.98 1.43 -11.61
CA ILE A 41 -3.99 0.42 -11.26
C ILE A 41 -5.23 1.08 -10.65
N LEU A 42 -5.06 2.02 -9.73
CA LEU A 42 -6.18 2.73 -9.09
C LEU A 42 -6.98 3.58 -10.11
N GLU A 43 -6.29 4.34 -10.95
CA GLU A 43 -6.94 5.20 -11.95
C GLU A 43 -7.49 4.39 -13.12
N GLY A 44 -6.73 3.44 -13.65
CA GLY A 44 -7.08 2.68 -14.85
C GLY A 44 -8.09 1.56 -14.57
N TYR A 45 -7.79 0.68 -13.62
CA TYR A 45 -8.63 -0.49 -13.33
C TYR A 45 -9.81 -0.13 -12.42
N TYR A 46 -9.52 0.56 -11.32
CA TYR A 46 -10.56 0.89 -10.34
C TYR A 46 -11.30 2.20 -10.62
N LYS A 47 -10.85 3.02 -11.59
CA LYS A 47 -11.47 4.31 -11.94
C LYS A 47 -11.57 5.26 -10.74
N VAL A 48 -10.53 5.32 -9.92
CA VAL A 48 -10.40 6.28 -8.81
C VAL A 48 -9.80 7.57 -9.34
N ASN A 49 -10.39 8.73 -9.05
CA ASN A 49 -9.78 10.01 -9.43
C ASN A 49 -8.78 10.46 -8.35
N THR A 50 -7.49 10.13 -8.53
CA THR A 50 -6.47 10.42 -7.50
C THR A 50 -6.10 11.90 -7.42
N GLU A 51 -6.24 12.64 -8.51
CA GLU A 51 -6.02 14.08 -8.58
C GLU A 51 -7.05 14.81 -7.71
N LYS A 52 -8.34 14.46 -7.86
CA LYS A 52 -9.46 15.04 -7.11
C LYS A 52 -9.35 14.86 -5.59
N ILE A 53 -8.93 13.69 -5.14
CA ILE A 53 -8.73 13.38 -3.71
C ILE A 53 -7.51 14.13 -3.13
N GLY A 54 -6.59 14.56 -4.01
CA GLY A 54 -5.28 15.08 -3.67
C GLY A 54 -4.21 13.98 -3.74
N TYR A 55 -3.39 14.03 -4.77
CA TYR A 55 -2.37 13.02 -5.09
C TYR A 55 -1.45 12.65 -3.91
N GLN A 56 -0.97 13.65 -3.15
CA GLN A 56 -0.13 13.41 -1.96
C GLN A 56 -0.89 12.70 -0.83
N ARG A 57 -2.19 12.95 -0.69
CA ARG A 57 -3.04 12.26 0.28
C ARG A 57 -3.21 10.80 -0.11
N VAL A 58 -3.53 10.54 -1.38
CA VAL A 58 -3.65 9.18 -1.93
C VAL A 58 -2.37 8.40 -1.72
N LEU A 59 -1.22 8.99 -2.03
CA LEU A 59 0.06 8.31 -1.88
C LEU A 59 0.44 8.01 -0.43
N ARG A 60 0.10 8.89 0.53
CA ARG A 60 0.28 8.58 1.96
C ARG A 60 -0.57 7.39 2.40
N ILE A 61 -1.83 7.34 1.97
CA ILE A 61 -2.75 6.23 2.28
C ILE A 61 -2.22 4.93 1.65
N MET A 62 -1.81 4.97 0.38
CA MET A 62 -1.21 3.84 -0.31
C MET A 62 0.05 3.33 0.39
N ASN A 63 0.96 4.21 0.79
CA ASN A 63 2.17 3.81 1.51
C ASN A 63 1.82 3.09 2.81
N LEU A 64 0.81 3.56 3.54
CA LEU A 64 0.31 2.90 4.74
C LEU A 64 -0.23 1.49 4.42
N VAL A 65 -1.08 1.37 3.40
CA VAL A 65 -1.69 0.09 2.99
C VAL A 65 -0.62 -0.89 2.48
N ASN A 66 0.29 -0.45 1.61
CA ASN A 66 1.38 -1.25 1.08
C ASN A 66 2.33 -1.72 2.19
N SER A 67 2.63 -0.85 3.16
CA SER A 67 3.47 -1.21 4.31
C SER A 67 2.80 -2.29 5.15
N LEU A 68 1.50 -2.13 5.43
CA LEU A 68 0.72 -3.12 6.17
C LEU A 68 0.64 -4.47 5.43
N MET A 69 0.37 -4.43 4.12
CA MET A 69 0.36 -5.61 3.25
C MET A 69 1.67 -6.37 3.33
N LEU A 70 2.80 -5.68 3.16
CA LEU A 70 4.13 -6.29 3.23
C LEU A 70 4.45 -6.83 4.62
N THR A 71 4.08 -6.12 5.69
CA THR A 71 4.25 -6.64 7.06
C THR A 71 3.49 -7.95 7.25
N ILE A 72 2.22 -8.00 6.85
CA ILE A 72 1.41 -9.22 6.98
C ILE A 72 2.06 -10.37 6.19
N MET A 73 2.48 -10.12 4.94
CA MET A 73 3.14 -11.13 4.10
C MET A 73 4.44 -11.65 4.74
N VAL A 74 5.30 -10.75 5.24
CA VAL A 74 6.55 -11.13 5.92
C VAL A 74 6.27 -11.95 7.18
N MET A 75 5.25 -11.56 7.95
CA MET A 75 4.90 -12.25 9.20
C MET A 75 4.32 -13.65 8.96
N ILE A 76 3.62 -13.88 7.84
CA ILE A 76 3.17 -15.21 7.42
C ILE A 76 4.37 -16.15 7.22
N VAL A 77 5.41 -15.68 6.53
CA VAL A 77 6.58 -16.51 6.21
C VAL A 77 7.67 -16.48 7.28
N TYR A 78 7.55 -15.64 8.31
CA TYR A 78 8.57 -15.40 9.32
C TYR A 78 9.04 -16.69 10.00
N LYS A 79 8.10 -17.55 10.40
CA LYS A 79 8.36 -18.81 11.13
C LYS A 79 8.95 -19.94 10.27
N LEU A 80 9.07 -19.77 8.96
CA LEU A 80 9.65 -20.79 8.10
C LEU A 80 11.18 -20.77 8.24
N ASN A 81 11.83 -21.93 8.27
CA ASN A 81 13.30 -21.97 8.42
C ASN A 81 14.03 -21.88 7.08
N LYS A 82 13.44 -22.37 5.98
CA LYS A 82 14.10 -22.39 4.67
C LYS A 82 13.75 -21.15 3.84
N TYR A 83 14.77 -20.39 3.44
CA TYR A 83 14.62 -19.19 2.62
C TYR A 83 13.90 -19.45 1.29
N ILE A 84 14.16 -20.58 0.65
CA ILE A 84 13.51 -20.98 -0.61
C ILE A 84 11.98 -21.06 -0.43
N TYR A 85 11.50 -21.66 0.66
CA TYR A 85 10.06 -21.75 0.93
C TYR A 85 9.42 -20.40 1.25
N LYS A 86 10.15 -19.52 1.97
CA LYS A 86 9.68 -18.13 2.19
C LYS A 86 9.43 -17.43 0.85
N PHE A 87 10.40 -17.53 -0.06
CA PHE A 87 10.32 -16.90 -1.37
C PHE A 87 9.17 -17.44 -2.21
N LEU A 88 9.03 -18.77 -2.31
CA LEU A 88 7.94 -19.41 -3.07
C LEU A 88 6.56 -19.01 -2.55
N ILE A 89 6.38 -18.99 -1.22
CA ILE A 89 5.10 -18.60 -0.61
C ILE A 89 4.81 -17.12 -0.87
N LEU A 90 5.80 -16.23 -0.73
CA LEU A 90 5.60 -14.80 -1.04
C LEU A 90 5.22 -14.58 -2.50
N LEU A 91 5.82 -15.31 -3.43
CA LEU A 91 5.51 -15.22 -4.87
C LEU A 91 4.06 -15.58 -5.16
N VAL A 92 3.54 -16.64 -4.52
CA VAL A 92 2.13 -17.03 -4.68
C VAL A 92 1.20 -16.06 -3.95
N LEU A 93 1.57 -15.59 -2.75
CA LEU A 93 0.73 -14.71 -1.94
C LEU A 93 0.62 -13.29 -2.47
N ILE A 94 1.60 -12.77 -3.20
CA ILE A 94 1.61 -11.36 -3.60
C ILE A 94 0.42 -10.99 -4.48
N VAL A 95 0.03 -11.87 -5.40
CA VAL A 95 -1.08 -11.63 -6.33
C VAL A 95 -2.42 -11.49 -5.61
N PRO A 96 -2.88 -12.46 -4.78
CA PRO A 96 -4.13 -12.31 -4.05
C PRO A 96 -4.08 -11.17 -3.03
N PHE A 97 -2.94 -10.91 -2.39
CA PHE A 97 -2.82 -9.78 -1.46
C PHE A 97 -2.97 -8.44 -2.17
N ILE A 98 -2.31 -8.23 -3.31
CA ILE A 98 -2.48 -7.01 -4.11
C ILE A 98 -3.95 -6.86 -4.51
N TRP A 99 -4.58 -7.94 -5.00
CA TRP A 99 -5.96 -7.82 -5.48
C TRP A 99 -6.95 -7.45 -4.37
N VAL A 100 -6.89 -8.14 -3.23
CA VAL A 100 -7.75 -7.87 -2.07
C VAL A 100 -7.49 -6.50 -1.48
N THR A 101 -6.22 -6.14 -1.26
CA THR A 101 -5.87 -4.85 -0.63
C THR A 101 -6.23 -3.67 -1.53
N TYR A 102 -5.97 -3.75 -2.84
CA TYR A 102 -6.31 -2.67 -3.77
C TYR A 102 -7.81 -2.55 -4.00
N TYR A 103 -8.57 -3.64 -3.91
CA TYR A 103 -10.03 -3.57 -3.93
C TYR A 103 -10.58 -2.74 -2.75
N PHE A 104 -10.14 -3.03 -1.53
CA PHE A 104 -10.57 -2.27 -0.35
C PHE A 104 -10.05 -0.84 -0.36
N LEU A 105 -8.80 -0.63 -0.77
CA LEU A 105 -8.22 0.69 -0.92
C LEU A 105 -9.02 1.53 -1.93
N ALA A 106 -9.33 0.98 -3.10
CA ALA A 106 -10.12 1.67 -4.11
C ALA A 106 -11.52 2.03 -3.60
N LYS A 107 -12.19 1.11 -2.89
CA LYS A 107 -13.49 1.37 -2.27
C LYS A 107 -13.42 2.53 -1.27
N TYR A 108 -12.39 2.57 -0.44
CA TYR A 108 -12.16 3.66 0.51
C TYR A 108 -11.85 4.99 -0.19
N LEU A 109 -10.99 4.99 -1.21
CA LEU A 109 -10.65 6.19 -1.97
C LEU A 109 -11.86 6.76 -2.72
N LYS A 110 -12.72 5.92 -3.31
CA LYS A 110 -13.97 6.38 -3.92
C LYS A 110 -14.93 7.03 -2.91
N HIS A 111 -14.95 6.54 -1.67
CA HIS A 111 -15.72 7.19 -0.62
C HIS A 111 -15.17 8.60 -0.29
N LEU A 112 -13.84 8.76 -0.27
CA LEU A 112 -13.20 10.07 -0.11
C LEU A 112 -13.46 10.99 -1.31
N GLU A 113 -13.46 10.44 -2.52
CA GLU A 113 -13.75 11.18 -3.75
C GLU A 113 -15.13 11.84 -3.71
N ARG A 114 -16.17 11.11 -3.30
CA ARG A 114 -17.54 11.62 -3.14
C ARG A 114 -17.64 12.69 -2.07
N LYS A 115 -16.99 12.49 -0.91
CA LYS A 115 -16.93 13.54 0.14
C LYS A 115 -16.26 14.82 -0.35
N SER A 116 -15.33 14.72 -1.29
CA SER A 116 -14.72 15.91 -1.89
C SER A 116 -15.68 16.67 -2.81
N GLU A 117 -16.77 16.05 -3.29
CA GLU A 117 -17.81 16.71 -4.10
C GLU A 117 -18.78 17.50 -3.24
N GLU A 118 -19.12 16.98 -2.05
CA GLU A 118 -20.07 17.62 -1.13
C GLU A 118 -19.52 18.89 -0.46
N ASN A 119 -18.20 19.10 -0.52
CA ASN A 119 -17.52 20.25 0.10
C ASN A 119 -17.15 21.36 -0.91
N VAL A 120 -17.61 21.26 -2.17
CA VAL A 120 -17.43 22.26 -3.25
C VAL A 120 -18.80 22.85 -3.59
#